data_AF-A0A4Q1CFV4-F1
#
_entry.id   AF-A0A4Q1CFV4-F1
#
_cell.length_a   1.000
_cell.length_b   1.000
_cell.length_c   1.000
_cell.angle_alpha   90.00
_cell.angle_beta   90.00
_cell.angle_gamma   90.00
#
_symmetry.space_group_name_H-M   'P 1'
#
loop_
_entity.id
_entity.type
_entity.pdbx_description
1 polymer ?
#
loop_
_entity_poly.entity_id
_entity_poly.type
_entity_poly.pdbx_seq_one_letter_code
_entity_poly.pdbx_strand_id
1 'polypeptide(L)'
;MKHLNKQYLLLTFFLFIAALFLLVSCSKMNTAGIKKDFNTGLSASYKNMEPGNVLLIMNNEVLNHTDIPVGEQFILANDGIKGLTEKNGYVQVGCALTISNKKGEVLLQDDDLFADKDRFKKEDAQMLKCTVNTGLPMQSDEDYNVSVVFWDKNGTGRIENKVTIHMIDMP
;
A
#
# COMPACT_ATOMS: atom_id res chain seq x y z
N MET A 1 -5.72 45.96 -47.23
CA MET A 1 -6.36 45.79 -45.91
C MET A 1 -6.97 44.40 -45.64
N LYS A 2 -7.41 43.60 -46.63
CA LYS A 2 -7.98 42.25 -46.38
C LYS A 2 -6.96 41.15 -45.98
N HIS A 3 -5.68 41.26 -46.38
CA HIS A 3 -4.67 40.23 -46.10
C HIS A 3 -4.17 40.21 -44.65
N LEU A 4 -4.16 41.37 -43.97
CA LEU A 4 -3.61 41.51 -42.62
C LEU A 4 -4.49 40.80 -41.58
N ASN A 5 -5.82 40.84 -41.76
CA ASN A 5 -6.79 40.19 -40.86
C ASN A 5 -6.71 38.66 -40.87
N LYS A 6 -6.32 38.06 -42.00
CA LYS A 6 -6.22 36.59 -42.13
C LYS A 6 -4.99 36.05 -41.38
N GLN A 7 -3.89 36.81 -41.35
CA GLN A 7 -2.70 36.45 -40.57
C GLN A 7 -2.97 36.52 -39.06
N TYR A 8 -3.65 37.57 -38.57
CA TYR A 8 -4.02 37.64 -37.16
C TYR A 8 -5.01 36.53 -36.75
N LEU A 9 -5.96 36.17 -37.62
CA LEU A 9 -6.90 35.07 -37.37
C LEU A 9 -6.19 33.70 -37.32
N LEU A 10 -5.19 33.48 -38.18
CA LEU A 10 -4.36 32.27 -38.15
C LEU A 10 -3.46 32.25 -36.91
N LEU A 11 -2.87 33.39 -36.53
CA LEU A 11 -2.00 33.50 -35.36
C LEU A 11 -2.77 33.28 -34.05
N THR A 12 -3.99 33.84 -33.93
CA THR A 12 -4.86 33.62 -32.76
C THR A 12 -5.37 32.19 -32.69
N PHE A 13 -5.65 31.55 -33.83
CA PHE A 13 -6.03 30.13 -33.89
C PHE A 13 -4.90 29.20 -33.44
N PHE A 14 -3.66 29.45 -33.87
CA PHE A 14 -2.48 28.71 -33.40
C PHE A 14 -2.21 28.92 -31.90
N LEU A 15 -2.40 30.13 -31.38
CA LEU A 15 -2.29 30.42 -29.94
C LEU A 15 -3.37 29.70 -29.12
N PHE A 16 -4.59 29.58 -29.65
CA PHE A 16 -5.69 28.87 -28.99
C PHE A 16 -5.44 27.35 -28.94
N ILE A 17 -4.92 26.77 -30.03
CA ILE A 17 -4.54 25.35 -30.09
C ILE A 17 -3.37 25.06 -29.14
N ALA A 18 -2.36 25.94 -29.08
CA ALA A 18 -1.25 25.79 -28.14
C ALA A 18 -1.72 25.86 -26.67
N ALA A 19 -2.68 26.72 -26.35
CA ALA A 19 -3.30 26.79 -25.02
C ALA A 19 -4.10 25.52 -24.67
N LEU A 20 -4.74 24.86 -25.65
CA LEU A 20 -5.44 23.58 -25.47
C LEU A 20 -4.49 22.41 -25.19
N PHE A 21 -3.26 22.42 -25.74
CA PHE A 21 -2.25 21.40 -25.44
C PHE A 21 -1.65 21.51 -24.03
N LEU A 22 -1.63 22.70 -23.43
CA LEU A 22 -1.11 22.91 -22.07
C LEU A 22 -2.05 22.37 -20.96
N LEU A 23 -3.32 22.10 -21.28
CA LEU A 23 -4.30 21.59 -20.32
C LEU A 23 -4.36 20.05 -20.25
N VAL A 24 -3.57 19.34 -21.07
CA VAL A 24 -3.52 17.86 -21.10
C VAL A 24 -2.51 17.28 -20.10
N SER A 25 -2.01 18.09 -19.15
CA SER A 25 -1.26 17.57 -18.00
C SER A 25 -2.24 16.90 -17.02
N CYS A 26 -2.72 15.72 -17.42
CA CYS A 26 -3.57 14.86 -16.62
C CYS A 26 -2.77 14.37 -15.40
N SER A 27 -3.35 14.60 -14.23
CA SER A 27 -2.86 14.40 -12.87
C SER A 27 -2.54 12.95 -12.51
N LYS A 28 -1.62 12.30 -13.21
CA LYS A 28 -0.98 11.07 -12.73
C LYS A 28 0.05 11.45 -11.68
N MET A 29 -0.41 11.54 -10.44
CA MET A 29 0.44 11.77 -9.27
C MET A 29 1.34 10.54 -9.09
N ASN A 30 2.54 10.57 -9.67
CA ASN A 30 3.56 9.55 -9.48
C ASN A 30 4.19 9.75 -8.10
N THR A 31 3.58 9.19 -7.06
CA THR A 31 4.11 9.23 -5.70
C THR A 31 4.89 7.96 -5.42
N ALA A 32 6.04 8.07 -4.77
CA ALA A 32 6.78 6.91 -4.26
C ALA A 32 7.60 7.33 -3.05
N GLY A 33 7.81 6.41 -2.13
CA GLY A 33 8.56 6.70 -0.92
C GLY A 33 8.60 5.52 0.04
N ILE A 34 9.19 5.77 1.21
CA ILE A 34 9.30 4.81 2.31
C ILE A 34 8.83 5.50 3.59
N LYS A 35 7.98 4.82 4.36
CA LYS A 35 7.70 5.15 5.76
C LYS A 35 8.27 4.07 6.65
N LYS A 36 8.80 4.43 7.81
CA LYS A 36 9.39 3.49 8.75
C LYS A 36 9.02 3.86 10.18
N ASP A 37 8.61 2.86 10.95
CA ASP A 37 8.60 2.91 12.40
C ASP A 37 9.99 2.49 12.90
N PHE A 38 10.65 3.37 13.64
CA PHE A 38 11.99 3.14 14.15
C PHE A 38 12.01 2.26 15.41
N ASN A 39 10.87 2.09 16.10
CA ASN A 39 10.79 1.25 17.29
C ASN A 39 10.73 -0.23 16.90
N THR A 40 9.86 -0.58 15.96
CA THR A 40 9.66 -1.97 15.50
C THR A 40 10.48 -2.33 14.27
N GLY A 41 11.04 -1.34 13.56
CA GLY A 41 11.70 -1.53 12.28
C GLY A 41 10.73 -1.79 11.11
N LEU A 42 9.42 -1.84 11.35
CA LEU A 42 8.38 -1.96 10.34
C LEU A 42 8.53 -0.85 9.30
N SER A 43 8.59 -1.22 8.03
CA SER A 43 8.73 -0.29 6.92
C SER A 43 7.66 -0.53 5.87
N ALA A 44 7.18 0.53 5.24
CA ALA A 44 6.29 0.51 4.09
C ALA A 44 6.94 1.24 2.92
N SER A 45 7.33 0.50 1.89
CA SER A 45 7.72 1.07 0.58
C SER A 45 6.47 1.20 -0.27
N TYR A 46 6.24 2.36 -0.88
CA TYR A 46 5.00 2.60 -1.61
C TYR A 46 5.22 3.26 -2.96
N LYS A 47 4.24 3.06 -3.84
CA LYS A 47 4.13 3.71 -5.15
C LYS A 47 2.66 3.95 -5.49
N ASN A 48 2.29 5.20 -5.80
CA ASN A 48 0.96 5.64 -6.22
C ASN A 48 -0.19 5.31 -5.24
N MET A 49 0.13 4.78 -4.06
CA MET A 49 -0.79 4.50 -2.95
C MET A 49 -0.02 4.75 -1.66
N GLU A 50 -0.19 5.92 -1.06
CA GLU A 50 0.63 6.37 0.07
C GLU A 50 -0.07 6.07 1.39
N PRO A 51 0.60 5.40 2.35
CA PRO A 51 0.09 5.28 3.71
C PRO A 51 0.33 6.56 4.51
N GLY A 52 -0.65 6.95 5.33
CA GLY A 52 -0.47 7.98 6.36
C GLY A 52 0.46 7.49 7.46
N ASN A 53 0.07 6.39 8.11
CA ASN A 53 0.83 5.69 9.15
C ASN A 53 1.01 4.21 8.79
N VAL A 54 2.04 3.58 9.37
CA VAL A 54 2.31 2.15 9.27
C VAL A 54 2.38 1.62 10.69
N LEU A 55 1.61 0.59 11.01
CA LEU A 55 1.35 0.16 12.39
C LEU A 55 1.55 -1.36 12.52
N LEU A 56 2.20 -1.77 13.60
CA LEU A 56 2.19 -3.13 14.11
C LEU A 56 1.22 -3.17 15.30
N ILE A 57 0.19 -4.01 15.23
CA ILE A 57 -0.90 -4.00 16.23
C ILE A 57 -1.11 -5.41 16.77
N MET A 58 -1.28 -5.54 18.08
CA MET A 58 -1.69 -6.77 18.75
C MET A 58 -2.60 -6.41 19.91
N ASN A 59 -3.65 -7.19 20.16
CA ASN A 59 -4.59 -6.96 21.27
C ASN A 59 -5.13 -5.52 21.34
N ASN A 60 -5.41 -4.93 20.16
CA ASN A 60 -5.90 -3.57 19.98
C ASN A 60 -4.91 -2.45 20.39
N GLU A 61 -3.65 -2.79 20.66
CA GLU A 61 -2.58 -1.84 20.98
C GLU A 61 -1.56 -1.75 19.85
N VAL A 62 -1.01 -0.56 19.65
CA VAL A 62 0.11 -0.36 18.71
C VAL A 62 1.39 -0.76 19.43
N LEU A 63 2.06 -1.79 18.90
CA LEU A 63 3.31 -2.28 19.45
C LEU A 63 4.47 -1.35 19.14
N ASN A 64 5.41 -1.27 20.07
CA ASN A 64 6.71 -0.62 19.90
C ASN A 64 7.89 -1.61 19.97
N HIS A 65 7.59 -2.91 20.02
CA HIS A 65 8.53 -4.03 19.96
C HIS A 65 8.04 -5.06 18.93
N THR A 66 8.87 -6.05 18.65
CA THR A 66 8.59 -7.11 17.67
C THR A 66 8.50 -8.49 18.29
N ASP A 67 8.44 -8.58 19.62
CA ASP A 67 8.21 -9.84 20.34
C ASP A 67 6.73 -10.24 20.21
N ILE A 68 6.50 -11.42 19.61
CA ILE A 68 5.17 -11.96 19.31
C ILE A 68 5.05 -13.35 19.96
N PRO A 69 4.10 -13.58 20.88
CA PRO A 69 3.92 -14.90 21.46
C PRO A 69 3.46 -15.93 20.42
N VAL A 70 4.01 -17.14 20.48
CA VAL A 70 3.57 -18.25 19.64
C VAL A 70 2.10 -18.57 19.92
N GLY A 71 1.29 -18.68 18.87
CA GLY A 71 -0.14 -18.96 18.95
C GLY A 71 -1.02 -17.70 18.98
N GLU A 72 -0.42 -16.53 19.10
CA GLU A 72 -1.12 -15.25 19.01
C GLU A 72 -1.21 -14.74 17.57
N GLN A 73 -1.98 -13.67 17.38
CA GLN A 73 -2.08 -12.95 16.13
C GLN A 73 -1.66 -11.49 16.27
N PHE A 74 -1.09 -10.94 15.21
CA PHE A 74 -0.81 -9.51 15.10
C PHE A 74 -1.26 -8.99 13.74
N ILE A 75 -1.32 -7.68 13.60
CA ILE A 75 -1.82 -7.00 12.40
C ILE A 75 -0.75 -6.04 11.91
N LEU A 76 -0.42 -6.15 10.62
CA LEU A 76 0.23 -5.06 9.88
C LEU A 76 -0.86 -4.20 9.28
N ALA A 77 -0.87 -2.92 9.64
CA ALA A 77 -1.85 -1.97 9.15
C ALA A 77 -1.21 -0.76 8.49
N ASN A 78 -1.85 -0.28 7.42
CA ASN A 78 -1.58 1.01 6.82
C ASN A 78 -2.82 1.89 6.97
N ASP A 79 -2.67 3.00 7.68
CA ASP A 79 -3.76 3.91 8.01
C ASP A 79 -3.68 5.19 7.16
N GLY A 80 -4.83 5.81 6.91
CA GLY A 80 -4.92 7.07 6.16
C GLY A 80 -4.48 6.94 4.70
N ILE A 81 -4.87 5.85 4.03
CA ILE A 81 -4.42 5.54 2.67
C ILE A 81 -4.92 6.56 1.64
N LYS A 82 -4.00 7.09 0.85
CA LYS A 82 -4.26 7.93 -0.32
C LYS A 82 -3.88 7.22 -1.60
N GLY A 83 -4.51 7.57 -2.73
CA GLY A 83 -4.14 7.06 -4.05
C GLY A 83 -4.88 5.81 -4.54
N LEU A 84 -5.84 5.30 -3.78
CA LEU A 84 -6.75 4.24 -4.25
C LEU A 84 -7.65 4.74 -5.38
N THR A 85 -7.76 3.96 -6.46
CA THR A 85 -8.59 4.28 -7.62
C THR A 85 -10.03 3.84 -7.39
N GLU A 86 -10.90 4.83 -7.22
CA GLU A 86 -12.33 4.61 -7.10
C GLU A 86 -12.99 4.42 -8.48
N LYS A 87 -13.86 3.42 -8.59
CA LYS A 87 -14.79 3.24 -9.70
C LYS A 87 -16.20 3.00 -9.14
N ASN A 88 -17.13 3.89 -9.49
CA ASN A 88 -18.54 3.79 -9.11
C ASN A 88 -18.80 3.71 -7.59
N GLY A 89 -18.03 4.41 -6.74
CA GLY A 89 -18.19 4.34 -5.27
C GLY A 89 -17.34 3.27 -4.59
N TYR A 90 -16.62 2.44 -5.36
CA TYR A 90 -15.88 1.29 -4.84
C TYR A 90 -14.42 1.33 -5.23
N VAL A 91 -13.60 0.75 -4.37
CA VAL A 91 -12.20 0.41 -4.66
C VAL A 91 -12.06 -1.10 -4.71
N GLN A 92 -11.05 -1.59 -5.42
CA GLN A 92 -10.68 -3.00 -5.38
C GLN A 92 -9.23 -3.12 -4.92
N VAL A 93 -9.00 -3.92 -3.89
CA VAL A 93 -7.69 -4.05 -3.23
C VAL A 93 -7.32 -5.52 -3.14
N GLY A 94 -6.08 -5.83 -3.44
CA GLY A 94 -5.49 -7.13 -3.13
C GLY A 94 -4.55 -7.05 -1.93
N CYS A 95 -4.31 -8.20 -1.29
CA CYS A 95 -3.39 -8.33 -0.17
C CYS A 95 -2.60 -9.64 -0.28
N ALA A 96 -1.28 -9.57 -0.40
CA ALA A 96 -0.41 -10.74 -0.43
C ALA A 96 0.38 -10.81 0.89
N LEU A 97 0.66 -12.01 1.35
CA LEU A 97 1.42 -12.29 2.56
C LEU A 97 2.55 -13.26 2.23
N THR A 98 3.74 -12.97 2.73
CA THR A 98 4.87 -13.90 2.72
C THR A 98 5.53 -13.91 4.07
N ILE A 99 5.73 -15.10 4.63
CA ILE A 99 6.46 -15.33 5.87
C ILE A 99 7.65 -16.23 5.53
N SER A 100 8.84 -15.83 5.96
CA SER A 100 10.07 -16.61 5.78
C SER A 100 10.91 -16.60 7.05
N ASN A 101 11.76 -17.60 7.23
CA ASN A 101 12.75 -17.58 8.32
C ASN A 101 13.94 -16.65 7.98
N LYS A 102 14.88 -16.50 8.92
CA LYS A 102 16.13 -15.74 8.72
C LYS A 102 16.97 -16.17 7.52
N LYS A 103 16.87 -17.44 7.10
CA LYS A 103 17.59 -17.98 5.93
C LYS A 103 16.89 -17.67 4.60
N GLY A 104 15.69 -17.08 4.66
CA GLY A 104 14.87 -16.78 3.48
C GLY A 104 14.04 -17.96 2.99
N GLU A 105 13.97 -19.07 3.74
CA GLU A 105 13.08 -20.18 3.42
C GLU A 105 11.64 -19.74 3.68
N VAL A 106 10.80 -19.81 2.65
CA VAL A 106 9.38 -19.43 2.72
C VAL A 106 8.62 -20.49 3.50
N LEU A 107 7.94 -20.07 4.56
CA LEU A 107 7.11 -20.91 5.41
C LEU A 107 5.64 -20.82 5.00
N LEU A 108 5.21 -19.63 4.59
CA LEU A 108 3.86 -19.34 4.14
C LEU A 108 3.92 -18.28 3.04
N GLN A 109 3.15 -18.50 1.98
CA GLN A 109 2.93 -17.52 0.94
C GLN A 109 1.48 -17.61 0.46
N ASP A 110 0.82 -16.46 0.40
CA ASP A 110 -0.47 -16.28 -0.26
C ASP A 110 -0.38 -15.05 -1.17
N ASP A 111 -0.72 -15.24 -2.44
CA ASP A 111 -0.56 -14.21 -3.46
C ASP A 111 -1.72 -13.20 -3.49
N ASP A 112 -2.91 -13.54 -2.96
CA ASP A 112 -4.06 -12.63 -2.84
C ASP A 112 -5.11 -13.13 -1.84
N LEU A 113 -4.91 -12.81 -0.57
CA LEU A 113 -5.83 -13.08 0.55
C LEU A 113 -7.22 -12.44 0.35
N PHE A 114 -7.33 -11.43 -0.52
CA PHE A 114 -8.60 -10.74 -0.79
C PHE A 114 -9.28 -11.24 -2.08
N ALA A 115 -8.75 -12.25 -2.78
CA ALA A 115 -9.25 -12.70 -4.08
C ALA A 115 -10.79 -12.89 -4.13
N ASP A 116 -11.38 -13.46 -3.08
CA ASP A 116 -12.83 -13.72 -3.00
C ASP A 116 -13.65 -12.51 -2.53
N LYS A 117 -13.01 -11.50 -1.92
CA LYS A 117 -13.65 -10.34 -1.28
C LYS A 117 -12.78 -9.09 -1.44
N ASP A 118 -12.52 -8.68 -2.68
CA ASP A 118 -11.60 -7.59 -2.99
C ASP A 118 -12.24 -6.22 -3.13
N ARG A 119 -13.58 -6.16 -3.14
CA ARG A 119 -14.34 -4.95 -3.46
C ARG A 119 -14.90 -4.30 -2.20
N PHE A 120 -14.49 -3.06 -1.96
CA PHE A 120 -14.86 -2.29 -0.78
C PHE A 120 -15.47 -0.95 -1.19
N LYS A 121 -16.38 -0.41 -0.39
CA LYS A 121 -16.77 1.00 -0.59
C LYS A 121 -15.58 1.89 -0.28
N LYS A 122 -15.44 2.98 -1.03
CA LYS A 122 -14.30 3.90 -0.83
C LYS A 122 -14.25 4.48 0.59
N GLU A 123 -15.41 4.76 1.16
CA GLU A 123 -15.56 5.29 2.52
C GLU A 123 -15.06 4.33 3.61
N ASP A 124 -15.22 3.01 3.42
CA ASP A 124 -14.79 1.98 4.36
C ASP A 124 -13.30 1.64 4.24
N ALA A 125 -12.69 1.92 3.08
CA ALA A 125 -11.29 1.60 2.77
C ALA A 125 -10.30 2.68 3.26
N GLN A 126 -10.41 3.09 4.52
CA GLN A 126 -9.49 4.06 5.16
C GLN A 126 -8.21 3.41 5.69
N MET A 127 -8.31 2.14 6.10
CA MET A 127 -7.22 1.38 6.71
C MET A 127 -7.12 -0.01 6.07
N LEU A 128 -5.93 -0.35 5.59
CA LEU A 128 -5.64 -1.67 5.03
C LEU A 128 -4.94 -2.50 6.08
N LYS A 129 -5.47 -3.71 6.35
CA LYS A 129 -5.00 -4.59 7.43
C LYS A 129 -4.71 -5.98 6.89
N CYS A 130 -3.62 -6.58 7.34
CA CYS A 130 -3.34 -7.99 7.19
C CYS A 130 -3.11 -8.57 8.58
N THR A 131 -3.99 -9.49 8.99
CA THR A 131 -3.81 -10.27 10.22
C THR A 131 -2.88 -11.43 9.92
N VAL A 132 -1.88 -11.61 10.76
CA VAL A 132 -0.93 -12.71 10.70
C VAL A 132 -1.14 -13.57 11.94
N ASN A 133 -1.45 -14.83 11.73
CA ASN A 133 -1.57 -15.83 12.80
C ASN A 133 -0.23 -16.53 12.96
N THR A 134 0.22 -16.69 14.20
CA THR A 134 1.44 -17.43 14.51
C THR A 134 1.12 -18.84 15.00
N GLY A 135 2.10 -19.74 14.88
CA GLY A 135 1.97 -21.16 15.19
C GLY A 135 2.87 -21.97 14.28
N LEU A 136 2.76 -23.31 14.32
CA LEU A 136 3.57 -24.18 13.47
C LEU A 136 3.49 -23.76 11.98
N PRO A 137 4.62 -23.69 11.25
CA PRO A 137 5.96 -24.12 11.61
C PRO A 137 6.84 -23.07 12.31
N MET A 138 6.28 -21.93 12.74
CA MET A 138 7.01 -20.94 13.54
C MET A 138 7.26 -21.47 14.95
N GLN A 139 8.49 -21.30 15.43
CA GLN A 139 8.98 -21.78 16.72
C GLN A 139 9.34 -20.58 17.60
N SER A 140 9.31 -20.76 18.92
CA SER A 140 9.80 -19.76 19.85
C SER A 140 11.31 -19.57 19.76
N ASP A 141 11.79 -18.44 20.24
CA ASP A 141 13.18 -17.97 20.20
C ASP A 141 13.78 -17.84 18.78
N GLU A 142 12.93 -17.78 17.76
CA GLU A 142 13.33 -17.62 16.36
C GLU A 142 12.74 -16.35 15.75
N ASP A 143 13.41 -15.84 14.70
CA ASP A 143 12.95 -14.65 13.99
C ASP A 143 12.39 -14.98 12.61
N TYR A 144 11.35 -14.26 12.24
CA TYR A 144 10.67 -14.41 10.96
C TYR A 144 10.53 -13.08 10.24
N ASN A 145 10.81 -13.10 8.94
CA ASN A 145 10.57 -11.98 8.05
C ASN A 145 9.14 -12.07 7.52
N VAL A 146 8.38 -11.01 7.77
CA VAL A 146 6.98 -10.90 7.34
C VAL A 146 6.90 -9.78 6.31
N SER A 147 6.40 -10.12 5.13
CA SER A 147 6.12 -9.16 4.06
C SER A 147 4.64 -9.17 3.71
N VAL A 148 4.02 -7.99 3.71
CA VAL A 148 2.62 -7.79 3.33
C VAL A 148 2.54 -6.77 2.22
N VAL A 149 1.94 -7.16 1.11
CA VAL A 149 1.76 -6.28 -0.04
C VAL A 149 0.29 -5.97 -0.23
N PHE A 150 -0.07 -4.68 -0.21
CA PHE A 150 -1.35 -4.22 -0.69
C PHE A 150 -1.21 -3.61 -2.08
N TRP A 151 -2.18 -3.86 -2.97
CA TRP A 151 -2.24 -3.17 -4.26
C TRP A 151 -3.66 -2.79 -4.66
N ASP A 152 -3.77 -1.69 -5.37
CA ASP A 152 -5.00 -1.21 -5.99
C ASP A 152 -5.23 -1.96 -7.31
N LYS A 153 -6.25 -2.83 -7.36
CA LYS A 153 -6.61 -3.60 -8.55
C LYS A 153 -7.20 -2.72 -9.66
N ASN A 154 -7.70 -1.53 -9.32
CA ASN A 154 -8.24 -0.58 -10.29
C ASN A 154 -7.21 0.42 -10.82
N GLY A 155 -6.01 0.43 -10.24
CA GLY A 155 -4.97 1.40 -10.55
C GLY A 155 -3.56 0.80 -10.53
N THR A 156 -2.58 1.64 -10.22
CA THR A 156 -1.15 1.25 -10.15
C THR A 156 -0.59 1.36 -8.72
N GLY A 157 -1.48 1.58 -7.75
CA GLY A 157 -1.15 1.78 -6.35
C GLY A 157 -0.60 0.51 -5.71
N ARG A 158 0.49 0.63 -4.95
CA ARG A 158 1.12 -0.49 -4.24
C ARG A 158 1.79 -0.01 -2.95
N ILE A 159 1.65 -0.80 -1.89
CA ILE A 159 2.38 -0.67 -0.62
C ILE A 159 2.96 -2.03 -0.28
N GLU A 160 4.26 -2.11 -0.03
CA GLU A 160 4.96 -3.30 0.48
C GLU A 160 5.44 -3.01 1.90
N ASN A 161 4.90 -3.74 2.86
CA ASN A 161 5.27 -3.70 4.26
C ASN A 161 6.28 -4.81 4.55
N LYS A 162 7.30 -4.50 5.36
CA LYS A 162 8.30 -5.46 5.82
C LYS A 162 8.63 -5.23 7.28
N VAL A 163 8.63 -6.30 8.07
CA VAL A 163 9.06 -6.33 9.47
C VAL A 163 9.70 -7.69 9.77
N THR A 164 10.64 -7.70 10.70
CA THR A 164 11.16 -8.94 11.30
C THR A 164 10.54 -9.04 12.69
N ILE A 165 9.88 -10.15 12.97
CA ILE A 165 9.32 -10.46 14.29
C ILE A 165 10.20 -11.47 15.01
N HIS A 166 10.26 -11.35 16.34
CA HIS A 166 10.88 -12.31 17.23
C HIS A 166 9.79 -13.11 17.93
N MET A 167 9.80 -14.43 17.81
CA MET A 167 8.79 -15.27 18.45
C MET A 167 9.20 -15.57 19.89
N ILE A 168 8.29 -15.35 20.83
CA ILE A 168 8.48 -15.68 22.24
C ILE A 168 7.54 -16.81 22.67
N ASP A 169 7.92 -17.55 23.69
CA ASP A 169 7.01 -18.52 24.31
C ASP A 169 5.76 -17.81 24.85
N MET A 170 4.64 -18.53 24.81
CA MET A 170 3.41 -18.06 25.45
C MET A 170 3.64 -18.00 26.97
N PRO A 171 3.30 -16.89 27.64
CA PRO A 171 3.46 -16.75 29.09
C PRO A 171 2.59 -17.73 29.90
#